data_AF-A0A2J8JPV4-F1
#
_entry.id   AF-A0A2J8JPV4-F1
#
_cell.length_a   1.000
_cell.length_b   1.000
_cell.length_c   1.000
_cell.angle_alpha   90.00
_cell.angle_beta   90.00
_cell.angle_gamma   90.00
#
_symmetry.space_group_name_H-M   'P 1'
#
loop_
_entity.id
_entity.type
_entity.pdbx_description
1 polymer ?
#
loop_
_entity_poly.entity_id
_entity_poly.type
_entity_poly.pdbx_seq_one_letter_code
_entity_poly.pdbx_strand_id
1 'polypeptide(L)' 'MNAAVVRRTQEALGKVIRRPPLTEKLLSKPPFRYLHDIITEVGAGGRARPGD' A
#
# COMPACT_ATOMS: atom_id res chain seq x y z
N MET A 1 13.70 4.19 8.39
CA MET A 1 12.41 3.76 8.96
C MET A 1 12.65 2.44 9.70
N ASN A 2 11.94 2.15 10.79
CA ASN A 2 12.12 0.88 11.49
C ASN A 2 11.59 -0.29 10.62
N ALA A 3 12.44 -1.27 10.31
CA ALA A 3 12.10 -2.43 9.48
C ALA A 3 10.89 -3.22 10.02
N ALA A 4 10.71 -3.27 11.34
CA ALA A 4 9.54 -3.91 11.95
C ALA A 4 8.23 -3.19 11.60
N VAL A 5 8.26 -1.86 11.45
CA VAL A 5 7.09 -1.06 11.07
C VAL A 5 6.78 -1.26 9.58
N VAL A 6 7.80 -1.24 8.72
CA VAL A 6 7.65 -1.49 7.28
C VAL A 6 6.98 -2.84 7.03
N ARG A 7 7.48 -3.89 7.69
CA ARG A 7 6.92 -5.24 7.59
C ARG A 7 5.49 -5.33 8.08
N ARG A 8 5.17 -4.72 9.23
CA ARG A 8 3.78 -4.66 9.73
C ARG A 8 2.85 -3.96 8.74
N THR A 9 3.30 -2.87 8.11
CA THR A 9 2.51 -2.17 7.09
C THR A 9 2.29 -3.03 5.84
N GLN A 10 3.30 -3.76 5.38
CA GLN A 10 3.18 -4.70 4.27
C GLN A 10 2.18 -5.83 4.56
N GLU A 11 2.27 -6.44 5.75
CA GLU A 11 1.40 -7.54 6.16
C GLU A 11 -0.06 -7.09 6.36
N ALA A 12 -0.27 -5.87 6.85
CA ALA A 12 -1.60 -5.30 7.05
C ALA A 12 -2.26 -4.88 5.72
N LEU A 13 -1.55 -4.09 4.90
CA LEU A 13 -2.12 -3.55 3.66
C LEU A 13 -2.10 -4.56 2.51
N GLY A 14 -1.12 -5.47 2.45
CA GLY A 14 -1.01 -6.46 1.36
C GLY A 14 -2.16 -7.48 1.32
N LYS A 15 -2.93 -7.59 2.40
CA LYS A 15 -4.18 -8.37 2.45
C LYS A 15 -5.38 -7.62 1.87
N VAL A 16 -5.30 -6.30 1.82
CA VAL A 16 -6.41 -5.40 1.50
C VAL A 16 -6.28 -4.84 0.08
N ILE A 17 -5.05 -4.51 -0.33
CA ILE A 17 -4.74 -3.88 -1.61
C ILE A 17 -3.65 -4.68 -2.35
N ARG A 18 -3.76 -4.76 -3.68
CA ARG A 18 -2.72 -5.36 -4.55
C ARG A 18 -1.77 -4.34 -5.17
N ARG A 19 -2.18 -3.06 -5.17
CA ARG A 19 -1.44 -1.92 -5.72
C ARG A 19 -1.72 -0.68 -4.87
N PRO A 20 -0.80 0.30 -4.82
CA PRO A 20 0.57 0.30 -5.37
C PRO A 20 1.54 -0.61 -4.57
N PRO A 21 2.75 -0.91 -5.08
CA PRO A 21 3.69 -1.83 -4.40
C PRO A 21 4.15 -1.28 -3.05
N LEU A 22 4.11 -2.13 -2.02
CA LEU A 22 4.46 -1.80 -0.64
C LEU A 22 5.96 -1.97 -0.37
N THR A 23 6.83 -1.32 -1.15
CA THR A 23 8.28 -1.44 -0.98
C THR A 23 8.81 -0.62 0.20
N GLU A 24 9.93 -1.04 0.80
CA GLU A 24 10.56 -0.29 1.90
C GLU A 24 10.88 1.16 1.53
N LYS A 25 11.33 1.41 0.29
CA LYS A 25 11.66 2.76 -0.20
C LYS A 25 10.43 3.66 -0.22
N LEU A 26 9.30 3.15 -0.72
CA LEU A 26 8.05 3.91 -0.80
C LEU A 26 7.43 4.10 0.58
N LEU A 27 7.49 3.08 1.45
CA LEU A 27 6.98 3.19 2.82
C LEU A 27 7.86 4.06 3.73
N SER A 28 9.16 4.18 3.44
CA SER A 28 10.09 5.00 4.24
C SER A 28 10.03 6.48 3.90
N LYS A 29 9.77 6.84 2.64
CA LYS A 29 9.64 8.24 2.19
C LYS A 29 8.55 8.35 1.12
N PRO A 30 7.27 8.20 1.51
CA PRO A 30 6.17 8.15 0.56
C PRO A 30 5.92 9.52 -0.08
N PRO A 31 5.89 9.63 -1.43
CA PRO A 31 5.37 10.83 -2.08
C PRO A 31 3.86 10.96 -1.81
N PHE A 32 3.32 12.17 -1.80
CA PHE A 32 1.90 12.41 -1.49
C PHE A 32 0.94 11.58 -2.36
N ARG A 33 1.24 11.46 -3.66
CA ARG A 33 0.45 10.65 -4.59
C ARG A 33 0.38 9.18 -4.17
N TYR A 34 1.48 8.61 -3.68
CA TYR A 34 1.50 7.21 -3.22
C TYR A 34 0.59 6.99 -2.00
N LEU A 35 0.55 7.94 -1.07
CA LEU A 35 -0.39 7.88 0.07
C LEU A 35 -1.84 7.99 -0.40
N HIS A 36 -2.12 8.93 -1.31
CA HIS A 36 -3.44 9.10 -1.90
C HIS A 36 -3.91 7.81 -2.58
N ASP A 37 -3.05 7.17 -3.37
CA ASP A 37 -3.38 5.93 -4.07
C ASP A 37 -3.64 4.77 -3.09
N ILE A 38 -2.85 4.63 -2.02
CA ILE A 38 -3.12 3.63 -0.95
C ILE A 38 -4.48 3.88 -0.30
N ILE A 39 -4.77 5.12 0.11
CA ILE A 39 -6.03 5.46 0.80
C ILE A 39 -7.23 5.22 -0.13
N THR A 40 -7.08 5.57 -1.41
CA THR A 40 -8.11 5.38 -2.43
C THR A 40 -8.37 3.89 -2.68
N GLU A 41 -7.33 3.07 -2.82
CA GLU A 41 -7.47 1.63 -3.03
C GLU A 41 -8.05 0.91 -1.81
N VAL A 42 -7.69 1.33 -0.59
CA VAL A 42 -8.31 0.82 0.65
C VAL A 42 -9.79 1.20 0.72
N GLY A 43 -10.14 2.45 0.40
CA GLY A 43 -11.53 2.92 0.38
C GLY A 43 -12.37 2.31 -0.74
N ALA A 44 -11.76 1.95 -1.86
CA ALA A 44 -12.41 1.26 -2.98
C ALA A 44 -12.69 -0.22 -2.70
N GLY A 45 -12.11 -0.77 -1.63
CA GLY A 45 -12.49 -2.05 -1.04
C GLY A 45 -12.41 -3.24 -2.00
N GLY A 46 -11.21 -3.82 -2.14
CA GLY A 46 -11.02 -5.25 -2.44
C GLY A 46 -11.57 -5.79 -3.77
N ARG A 47 -12.22 -4.98 -4.61
CA ARG A 47 -12.53 -5.37 -5.99
C ARG A 47 -11.26 -5.17 -6.79
N ALA A 48 -10.49 -6.25 -6.90
CA ALA A 48 -9.58 -6.43 -8.02
C ALA A 48 -10.31 -5.96 -9.27
N ARG A 49 -9.91 -4.80 -9.82
CA ARG A 49 -10.48 -4.35 -11.08
C ARG A 49 -10.16 -5.45 -12.09
N PRO A 50 -11.16 -6.03 -12.77
CA PRO A 50 -10.87 -7.03 -13.78
C PRO A 50 -10.15 -6.30 -14.92
N GLY A 51 -8.88 -6.65 -15.17
CA GLY A 51 -8.15 -6.14 -16.34
C GLY A 51 -6.74 -5.57 -16.11
N ASP A 52 -6.01 -5.99 -15.08
CA ASP A 52 -4.55 -5.85 -15.00
C ASP A 52 -3.88 -7.22 -14.88
#